data_AF-A0A9Q5X190-F1
#
_entry.id   AF-A0A9Q5X190-F1
#
_cell.length_a   1.000
_cell.length_b   1.000
_cell.length_c   1.000
_cell.angle_alpha   90.00
_cell.angle_beta   90.00
_cell.angle_gamma   90.00
#
_symmetry.space_group_name_H-M   'P 1'
#
loop_
_entity.id
_entity.type
_entity.pdbx_description
1 polymer ?
#
loop_
_entity_poly.entity_id
_entity_poly.type
_entity_poly.pdbx_seq_one_letter_code
_entity_poly.pdbx_strand_id
1 'polypeptide(L)'
;MRKCKTLINYFRLKSDVITILKLRTDLIEKAVKLTHIKEDTNVSKQEVNIAFNLYEELQKINEPKKFKFYPFNEKEASEFSLADFSEDAKKITRLRNWVLEVLPIIDLYKEVGKLPLTRENNDFVEYLEDCFSTYISGLESICSATLEAVINKQDLRHVKNLCEGIICSLQEYYKGFPSKAFKEFHRVLINNVSIPNHFNHIKTLQNFDNEFLYKMRVGTDHVFTSEEMFHIPLELRGIVSTNRYSIPGVPCIYLGSSPLTCWEELNKPDLNTVQTSVFKSDDISYIDLSTPPVVFIEKITKKFYDFGTIKRKPLFADRLKEPNEVISYLIIWPLMAACSIRVKNTTDTFKPEYIIPQLLLQFIRYEGFFDGVSYFSTKVDNYSAETAVLYKNFAFPVQGGATKGLCSKLQSKFDVSDAVPWNMFQLYKDSHHCLPNEGEKRVEHEFINGMSLLYSSTDFSKLETFLQNKFLLERSN
;
A
#
# COMPACT_ATOMS: atom_id res chain seq x y z
N MET A 1 22.00 11.47 22.10
CA MET A 1 21.81 10.14 22.73
C MET A 1 21.16 10.15 24.13
N ARG A 2 21.53 11.01 25.09
CA ARG A 2 20.86 11.04 26.43
C ARG A 2 19.51 11.79 26.49
N LYS A 3 19.22 12.71 25.55
CA LYS A 3 17.95 13.48 25.54
C LYS A 3 16.73 12.75 24.93
N CYS A 4 16.92 11.71 24.11
CA CYS A 4 15.80 10.92 23.55
C CYS A 4 15.23 9.88 24.54
N LYS A 5 16.02 9.39 25.51
CA LYS A 5 15.52 8.45 26.52
C LYS A 5 14.51 9.08 27.49
N THR A 6 14.56 10.40 27.66
CA THR A 6 13.65 11.14 28.53
C THR A 6 12.24 11.28 27.93
N LEU A 7 12.09 11.18 26.60
CA LEU A 7 10.78 11.23 25.92
C LEU A 7 9.97 9.94 26.11
N ILE A 8 10.62 8.78 26.24
CA ILE A 8 9.93 7.49 26.46
C ILE A 8 9.11 7.47 27.76
N ASN A 9 9.56 8.19 28.80
CA ASN A 9 8.78 8.35 30.04
C ASN A 9 7.69 9.42 29.94
N TYR A 10 7.79 10.34 28.96
CA TYR A 10 6.76 11.36 28.72
C TYR A 10 5.55 10.77 27.96
N PHE A 11 5.80 9.82 27.04
CA PHE A 11 4.74 9.09 26.31
C PHE A 11 3.90 8.12 27.18
N ARG A 12 4.34 7.83 28.41
CA ARG A 12 3.52 7.07 29.39
C ARG A 12 2.57 7.94 30.21
N LEU A 13 2.71 9.27 30.16
CA LEU A 13 2.03 10.18 31.10
C LEU A 13 1.11 11.22 30.43
N LYS A 14 1.01 11.24 29.10
CA LYS A 14 0.01 12.04 28.37
C LYS A 14 -0.50 11.29 27.14
N SER A 15 -1.53 10.49 27.33
CA SER A 15 -2.59 10.24 26.34
C SER A 15 -3.75 9.63 27.12
N ASP A 16 -4.59 10.50 27.68
CA ASP A 16 -5.92 10.09 28.08
C ASP A 16 -6.65 9.76 26.78
N VAL A 17 -7.03 8.48 26.63
CA VAL A 17 -7.58 7.82 25.43
C VAL A 17 -6.52 7.20 24.49
N ILE A 18 -5.65 6.33 25.04
CA ILE A 18 -5.18 5.19 24.24
C ILE A 18 -6.41 4.36 23.89
N THR A 19 -6.78 4.31 22.60
CA THR A 19 -7.77 3.33 22.14
C THR A 19 -7.10 1.96 22.31
N ILE A 20 -7.62 1.16 23.25
CA ILE A 20 -7.13 -0.18 23.49
C ILE A 20 -7.74 -1.07 22.42
N LEU A 21 -6.89 -1.76 21.64
CA LEU A 21 -7.32 -2.75 20.66
C LEU A 21 -8.26 -3.73 21.34
N LYS A 22 -9.52 -3.72 20.89
CA LYS A 22 -10.52 -4.70 21.30
C LYS A 22 -10.30 -6.00 20.53
N LEU A 23 -9.23 -6.71 20.89
CA LEU A 23 -9.07 -8.09 20.47
C LEU A 23 -10.23 -8.93 21.01
N ARG A 24 -10.62 -9.95 20.24
CA ARG A 24 -11.58 -10.97 20.68
C ARG A 24 -10.87 -11.99 21.56
N THR A 25 -10.45 -11.54 22.74
CA THR A 25 -9.55 -12.28 23.65
C THR A 25 -10.13 -13.63 24.05
N ASP A 26 -11.46 -13.74 24.19
CA ASP A 26 -12.17 -14.99 24.45
C ASP A 26 -11.96 -16.04 23.34
N LEU A 27 -12.04 -15.63 22.07
CA LEU A 27 -11.77 -16.49 20.92
C LEU A 27 -10.29 -16.90 20.90
N ILE A 28 -9.40 -15.94 21.16
CA ILE A 28 -7.94 -16.17 21.17
C ILE A 28 -7.58 -17.16 22.29
N GLU A 29 -8.10 -17.00 23.50
CA GLU A 29 -7.86 -17.92 24.63
C GLU A 29 -8.32 -19.35 24.32
N LYS A 30 -9.48 -19.51 23.67
CA LYS A 30 -9.96 -20.82 23.21
C LYS A 30 -9.04 -21.41 22.15
N ALA A 31 -8.60 -20.62 21.18
CA ALA A 31 -7.67 -21.06 20.15
C ALA A 31 -6.28 -21.43 20.72
N VAL A 32 -5.78 -20.70 21.72
CA VAL A 32 -4.52 -21.01 22.42
C VAL A 32 -4.56 -22.39 23.07
N LYS A 33 -5.70 -22.77 23.67
CA LYS A 33 -5.89 -24.12 24.25
C LYS A 33 -5.84 -25.26 23.23
N LEU A 34 -5.89 -24.96 21.93
CA LEU A 34 -5.87 -25.93 20.83
C LEU A 34 -4.51 -25.95 20.10
N THR A 35 -3.50 -25.22 20.59
CA THR A 35 -2.19 -25.07 19.91
C THR A 35 -1.35 -26.34 19.85
N HIS A 36 -1.53 -27.27 20.78
CA HIS A 36 -0.82 -28.55 20.80
C HIS A 36 -1.37 -29.57 19.79
N ILE A 37 -2.58 -29.36 19.27
CA ILE A 37 -3.23 -30.24 18.29
C ILE A 37 -2.54 -30.09 16.93
N LYS A 38 -2.07 -31.20 16.36
CA LYS A 38 -1.55 -31.31 14.99
C LYS A 38 -2.52 -32.10 14.11
N GLU A 39 -2.30 -32.08 12.79
CA GLU A 39 -3.18 -32.73 11.81
C GLU A 39 -3.42 -34.23 12.07
N ASP A 40 -2.46 -34.94 12.67
CA ASP A 40 -2.55 -36.38 12.96
C ASP A 40 -2.81 -36.68 14.45
N THR A 41 -3.24 -35.69 15.23
CA THR A 41 -3.42 -35.86 16.69
C THR A 41 -4.81 -36.42 17.01
N ASN A 42 -4.89 -37.45 17.85
CA ASN A 42 -6.16 -37.89 18.41
C ASN A 42 -6.71 -36.82 19.36
N VAL A 43 -7.90 -36.32 19.06
CA VAL A 43 -8.52 -35.20 19.76
C VAL A 43 -9.47 -35.72 20.85
N SER A 44 -9.36 -35.19 22.06
CA SER A 44 -10.26 -35.49 23.16
C SER A 44 -11.63 -34.84 22.97
N LYS A 45 -12.67 -35.39 23.60
CA LYS A 45 -14.03 -34.80 23.59
C LYS A 45 -14.04 -33.35 24.08
N GLN A 46 -13.19 -33.00 25.05
CA GLN A 46 -13.11 -31.64 25.58
C GLN A 46 -12.56 -30.66 24.54
N GLU A 47 -11.52 -31.05 23.81
CA GLU A 47 -10.93 -30.23 22.75
C GLU A 47 -11.87 -30.07 21.55
N VAL A 48 -12.59 -31.14 21.18
CA VAL A 48 -13.67 -31.08 20.18
C VAL A 48 -14.73 -30.06 20.58
N ASN A 49 -15.18 -30.07 21.85
CA ASN A 49 -16.17 -29.10 22.35
C ASN A 49 -15.65 -27.67 22.29
N ILE A 50 -14.37 -27.44 22.64
CA ILE A 50 -13.76 -26.11 22.55
C ILE A 50 -13.71 -25.64 21.10
N ALA A 51 -13.30 -26.50 20.17
CA ALA A 51 -13.22 -26.18 18.74
C ALA A 51 -14.60 -25.90 18.14
N PHE A 52 -15.61 -26.70 18.48
CA PHE A 52 -16.98 -26.51 18.03
C PHE A 52 -17.58 -25.20 18.56
N ASN A 53 -17.41 -24.91 19.85
CA ASN A 53 -17.87 -23.64 20.42
C ASN A 53 -17.17 -22.43 19.79
N LEU A 54 -15.87 -22.53 19.50
CA LEU A 54 -15.13 -21.49 18.77
C LEU A 54 -15.70 -21.27 17.36
N TYR A 55 -16.05 -22.35 16.65
CA TYR A 55 -16.71 -22.25 15.35
C TYR A 55 -18.06 -21.54 15.44
N GLU A 56 -18.93 -21.91 16.40
CA GLU A 56 -20.23 -21.28 16.57
C GLU A 56 -20.12 -19.78 16.83
N GLU A 57 -19.15 -19.36 17.65
CA GLU A 57 -18.92 -17.94 17.93
C GLU A 57 -18.40 -17.19 16.70
N LEU A 58 -17.53 -17.80 15.91
CA LEU A 58 -17.09 -17.24 14.62
C LEU A 58 -18.24 -17.05 13.63
N GLN A 59 -19.23 -17.95 13.63
CA GLN A 59 -20.40 -17.82 12.74
C GLN A 59 -21.35 -16.70 13.17
N LYS A 60 -21.37 -16.32 14.46
CA LYS A 60 -22.18 -15.22 14.98
C LYS A 60 -21.62 -13.83 14.64
N ILE A 61 -20.39 -13.75 14.13
CA ILE A 61 -19.74 -12.50 13.78
C ILE A 61 -20.32 -11.98 12.47
N ASN A 62 -21.11 -10.91 12.57
CA ASN A 62 -21.74 -10.24 11.43
C ASN A 62 -20.77 -9.25 10.77
N GLU A 63 -19.75 -9.77 10.08
CA GLU A 63 -18.76 -8.98 9.37
C GLU A 63 -18.53 -9.52 7.95
N PRO A 64 -18.19 -8.66 6.98
CA PRO A 64 -18.04 -9.07 5.58
C PRO A 64 -16.97 -10.15 5.36
N LYS A 65 -15.96 -10.22 6.24
CA LYS A 65 -14.87 -11.20 6.19
C LYS A 65 -14.98 -12.26 7.31
N LYS A 66 -16.16 -12.89 7.43
CA LYS A 66 -16.38 -14.01 8.35
C LYS A 66 -15.57 -15.26 7.95
N PHE A 67 -15.21 -16.08 8.94
CA PHE A 67 -14.54 -17.36 8.70
C PHE A 67 -15.45 -18.30 7.92
N LYS A 68 -14.91 -18.87 6.84
CA LYS A 68 -15.50 -19.98 6.09
C LYS A 68 -14.53 -21.16 6.13
N PHE A 69 -15.01 -22.39 6.01
CA PHE A 69 -14.09 -23.53 5.86
C PHE A 69 -13.54 -23.63 4.43
N TYR A 70 -14.39 -23.40 3.43
CA TYR A 70 -14.04 -23.53 2.01
C TYR A 70 -14.41 -22.26 1.21
N PRO A 71 -13.56 -21.83 0.27
CA PRO A 71 -13.79 -20.63 -0.54
C PRO A 71 -14.88 -20.81 -1.61
N PHE A 72 -15.15 -22.05 -2.05
CA PHE A 72 -16.08 -22.36 -3.16
C PHE A 72 -16.93 -23.59 -2.82
N ASN A 73 -18.03 -23.40 -2.10
CA ASN A 73 -19.25 -24.22 -2.20
C ASN A 73 -20.28 -23.70 -1.19
N GLU A 74 -21.13 -22.76 -1.61
CA GLU A 74 -22.37 -22.48 -0.85
C GLU A 74 -23.31 -23.70 -0.83
N LYS A 75 -23.12 -24.66 -1.74
CA LYS A 75 -23.88 -25.91 -1.83
C LYS A 75 -23.42 -27.02 -0.86
N GLU A 76 -22.31 -26.85 -0.15
CA GLU A 76 -21.85 -27.78 0.90
C GLU A 76 -21.79 -27.12 2.29
N ALA A 77 -22.48 -25.99 2.49
CA ALA A 77 -22.65 -25.40 3.80
C ALA A 77 -23.70 -26.19 4.62
N SER A 78 -23.46 -27.48 4.85
CA SER A 78 -24.01 -28.12 6.04
C SER A 78 -23.36 -27.43 7.24
N GLU A 79 -24.16 -26.92 8.18
CA GLU A 79 -23.64 -26.51 9.49
C GLU A 79 -22.76 -27.66 10.02
N PHE A 80 -21.48 -27.39 10.27
CA PHE A 80 -20.59 -28.39 10.85
C PHE A 80 -21.19 -28.87 12.17
N SER A 81 -21.10 -30.17 12.42
CA SER A 81 -21.54 -30.81 13.65
C SER A 81 -20.36 -31.05 14.60
N LEU A 82 -20.63 -31.48 15.83
CA LEU A 82 -19.58 -31.88 16.77
C LEU A 82 -18.74 -33.07 16.23
N ALA A 83 -19.37 -33.99 15.48
CA ALA A 83 -18.72 -35.17 14.93
C ALA A 83 -17.64 -34.81 13.90
N ASP A 84 -17.89 -33.76 13.11
CA ASP A 84 -16.96 -33.26 12.10
C ASP A 84 -15.58 -32.92 12.65
N PHE A 85 -15.53 -32.35 13.86
CA PHE A 85 -14.29 -31.96 14.55
C PHE A 85 -13.62 -33.14 15.25
N SER A 86 -14.35 -34.21 15.53
CA SER A 86 -13.82 -35.44 16.09
C SER A 86 -13.11 -36.28 15.02
N GLU A 87 -13.60 -36.22 13.78
CA GLU A 87 -13.12 -37.02 12.66
C GLU A 87 -11.90 -36.41 11.94
N ASP A 88 -11.75 -35.08 11.97
CA ASP A 88 -10.70 -34.37 11.23
C ASP A 88 -10.04 -33.23 12.04
N ALA A 89 -8.87 -33.53 12.63
CA ALA A 89 -8.07 -32.56 13.36
C ALA A 89 -7.55 -31.40 12.49
N LYS A 90 -7.60 -31.51 11.15
CA LYS A 90 -7.27 -30.39 10.25
C LYS A 90 -8.30 -29.27 10.35
N LYS A 91 -9.57 -29.58 10.59
CA LYS A 91 -10.61 -28.56 10.83
C LYS A 91 -10.30 -27.71 12.07
N ILE A 92 -9.85 -28.35 13.14
CA ILE A 92 -9.42 -27.68 14.38
C ILE A 92 -8.19 -26.81 14.14
N THR A 93 -7.18 -27.35 13.44
CA THR A 93 -5.96 -26.62 13.07
C THR A 93 -6.30 -25.37 12.24
N ARG A 94 -7.20 -25.48 11.27
CA ARG A 94 -7.64 -24.37 10.42
C ARG A 94 -8.37 -23.30 11.22
N LEU A 95 -9.34 -23.67 12.06
CA LEU A 95 -10.04 -22.72 12.96
C LEU A 95 -9.06 -21.95 13.85
N ARG A 96 -8.17 -22.68 14.52
CA ARG A 96 -7.15 -22.09 15.40
C ARG A 96 -6.29 -21.11 14.61
N ASN A 97 -5.77 -21.51 13.46
CA ASN A 97 -4.89 -20.66 12.65
C ASN A 97 -5.62 -19.40 12.18
N TRP A 98 -6.91 -19.46 11.83
CA TRP A 98 -7.68 -18.25 11.51
C TRP A 98 -7.70 -17.26 12.68
N VAL A 99 -8.01 -17.76 13.88
CA VAL A 99 -8.17 -16.95 15.10
C VAL A 99 -6.83 -16.40 15.59
N LEU A 100 -5.75 -17.15 15.46
CA LEU A 100 -4.43 -16.72 15.92
C LEU A 100 -3.65 -15.93 14.87
N GLU A 101 -3.90 -16.12 13.58
CA GLU A 101 -3.08 -15.54 12.51
C GLU A 101 -3.78 -14.44 11.71
N VAL A 102 -5.05 -14.60 11.36
CA VAL A 102 -5.75 -13.69 10.42
C VAL A 102 -6.60 -12.68 11.17
N LEU A 103 -7.45 -13.17 12.07
CA LEU A 103 -8.43 -12.36 12.77
C LEU A 103 -7.82 -11.18 13.56
N PRO A 104 -6.69 -11.35 14.28
CA PRO A 104 -6.09 -10.24 15.02
C PRO A 104 -5.56 -9.14 14.11
N ILE A 105 -5.11 -9.47 12.89
CA ILE A 105 -4.68 -8.49 11.87
C ILE A 105 -5.88 -7.71 11.33
N ILE A 106 -7.02 -8.39 11.11
CA ILE A 106 -8.27 -7.74 10.71
C ILE A 106 -8.69 -6.73 11.78
N ASP A 107 -8.66 -7.13 13.05
CA ASP A 107 -9.06 -6.26 14.16
C ASP A 107 -8.10 -5.07 14.34
N LEU A 108 -6.79 -5.26 14.15
CA LEU A 108 -5.80 -4.17 14.14
C LEU A 108 -6.18 -3.06 13.15
N TYR A 109 -6.42 -3.43 11.89
CA TYR A 109 -6.69 -2.44 10.83
C TYR A 109 -8.11 -1.88 10.86
N LYS A 110 -9.03 -2.47 11.63
CA LYS A 110 -10.29 -1.79 11.96
C LYS A 110 -10.06 -0.63 12.94
N GLU A 111 -9.12 -0.79 13.87
CA GLU A 111 -8.85 0.23 14.89
C GLU A 111 -7.93 1.34 14.38
N VAL A 112 -6.80 0.99 13.77
CA VAL A 112 -5.80 1.99 13.34
C VAL A 112 -6.26 2.81 12.13
N GLY A 113 -7.40 2.43 11.54
CA GLY A 113 -8.03 3.12 10.43
C GLY A 113 -7.63 2.60 9.06
N LYS A 114 -8.46 2.96 8.08
CA LYS A 114 -8.17 2.74 6.67
C LYS A 114 -7.17 3.80 6.20
N LEU A 115 -6.30 3.43 5.27
CA LEU A 115 -5.51 4.40 4.52
C LEU A 115 -6.27 4.81 3.24
N PRO A 116 -6.20 6.08 2.79
CA PRO A 116 -5.41 7.19 3.36
C PRO A 116 -5.99 7.70 4.69
N LEU A 117 -5.11 8.22 5.56
CA LEU A 117 -5.51 8.79 6.85
C LEU A 117 -6.02 10.23 6.69
N THR A 118 -7.03 10.59 7.47
CA THR A 118 -7.53 11.96 7.62
C THR A 118 -7.29 12.40 9.05
N ARG A 119 -6.58 13.52 9.23
CA ARG A 119 -6.28 14.05 10.55
C ARG A 119 -7.29 15.12 10.98
N GLU A 120 -7.79 14.96 12.19
CA GLU A 120 -8.74 15.91 12.80
C GLU A 120 -8.01 17.01 13.59
N ASN A 121 -6.90 16.67 14.25
CA ASN A 121 -6.13 17.60 15.08
C ASN A 121 -5.31 18.60 14.23
N ASN A 122 -4.87 19.69 14.87
CA ASN A 122 -4.05 20.71 14.21
C ASN A 122 -2.56 20.37 14.22
N ASP A 123 -2.09 19.70 15.27
CA ASP A 123 -0.69 19.27 15.38
C ASP A 123 -0.46 17.97 14.60
N PHE A 124 0.25 18.08 13.48
CA PHE A 124 0.57 16.96 12.62
C PHE A 124 1.53 15.94 13.27
N VAL A 125 2.42 16.37 14.17
CA VAL A 125 3.36 15.48 14.85
C VAL A 125 2.60 14.68 15.91
N GLU A 126 1.81 15.35 16.74
CA GLU A 126 0.95 14.71 17.75
C GLU A 126 0.02 13.69 17.09
N TYR A 127 -0.59 14.03 15.95
CA TYR A 127 -1.43 13.09 15.18
C TYR A 127 -0.74 11.78 14.85
N LEU A 128 0.50 11.89 14.36
CA LEU A 128 1.24 10.74 13.91
C LEU A 128 1.77 9.93 15.10
N GLU A 129 2.13 10.60 16.20
CA GLU A 129 2.47 9.97 17.48
C GLU A 129 1.28 9.14 18.01
N ASP A 130 0.07 9.68 17.98
CA ASP A 130 -1.15 8.97 18.40
C ASP A 130 -1.43 7.76 17.49
N CYS A 131 -1.38 7.97 16.16
CA CYS A 131 -1.57 6.89 15.19
C CYS A 131 -0.57 5.74 15.40
N PHE A 132 0.71 6.06 15.58
CA PHE A 132 1.75 5.08 15.83
C PHE A 132 1.62 4.40 17.20
N SER A 133 1.18 5.13 18.22
CA SER A 133 0.96 4.57 19.56
C SER A 133 -0.17 3.54 19.56
N THR A 134 -1.28 3.83 18.86
CA THR A 134 -2.37 2.86 18.65
C THR A 134 -1.89 1.64 17.88
N TYR A 135 -1.15 1.85 16.79
CA TYR A 135 -0.60 0.75 15.98
C TYR A 135 0.35 -0.16 16.77
N ILE A 136 1.30 0.42 17.51
CA ILE A 136 2.24 -0.32 18.35
C ILE A 136 1.50 -1.09 19.44
N SER A 137 0.55 -0.46 20.14
CA SER A 137 -0.22 -1.11 21.22
C SER A 137 -1.04 -2.29 20.69
N GLY A 138 -1.62 -2.16 19.49
CA GLY A 138 -2.33 -3.23 18.82
C GLY A 138 -1.41 -4.41 18.48
N LEU A 139 -0.23 -4.14 17.92
CA LEU A 139 0.75 -5.20 17.64
C LEU A 139 1.31 -5.87 18.90
N GLU A 140 1.51 -5.13 19.99
CA GLU A 140 1.92 -5.71 21.28
C GLU A 140 0.86 -6.66 21.84
N SER A 141 -0.41 -6.27 21.73
CA SER A 141 -1.55 -7.10 22.11
C SER A 141 -1.62 -8.37 21.26
N ILE A 142 -1.40 -8.26 19.95
CA ILE A 142 -1.34 -9.43 19.05
C ILE A 142 -0.17 -10.34 19.43
N CYS A 143 1.03 -9.79 19.57
CA CYS A 143 2.24 -10.54 19.89
C CYS A 143 2.08 -11.36 21.19
N SER A 144 1.48 -10.75 22.22
CA SER A 144 1.28 -11.39 23.52
C SER A 144 0.13 -12.40 23.50
N ALA A 145 -1.05 -11.99 23.05
CA ALA A 145 -2.27 -12.80 23.11
C ALA A 145 -2.20 -14.04 22.19
N THR A 146 -1.52 -13.92 21.04
CA THR A 146 -1.42 -15.01 20.05
C THR A 146 -0.19 -15.90 20.24
N LEU A 147 0.60 -15.69 21.30
CA LEU A 147 1.87 -16.40 21.54
C LEU A 147 2.85 -16.28 20.36
N GLU A 148 3.06 -15.05 19.89
CA GLU A 148 3.95 -14.72 18.76
C GLU A 148 3.57 -15.45 17.46
N ALA A 149 2.27 -15.74 17.26
CA ALA A 149 1.83 -16.47 16.07
C ALA A 149 2.08 -15.69 14.78
N VAL A 150 1.82 -14.38 14.80
CA VAL A 150 1.99 -13.52 13.63
C VAL A 150 3.31 -12.77 13.68
N ILE A 151 3.54 -12.04 14.78
CA ILE A 151 4.64 -11.11 14.98
C ILE A 151 5.37 -11.44 16.28
N ASN A 152 6.69 -11.40 16.26
CA ASN A 152 7.52 -11.66 17.45
C ASN A 152 8.07 -10.37 18.07
N LYS A 153 8.75 -10.50 19.21
CA LYS A 153 9.33 -9.36 19.95
C LYS A 153 10.42 -8.60 19.17
N GLN A 154 11.16 -9.28 18.30
CA GLN A 154 12.17 -8.63 17.46
C GLN A 154 11.51 -7.79 16.36
N ASP A 155 10.50 -8.33 15.68
CA ASP A 155 9.71 -7.61 14.67
C ASP A 155 9.07 -6.35 15.28
N LEU A 156 8.47 -6.47 16.47
CA LEU A 156 7.93 -5.34 17.23
C LEU A 156 8.97 -4.25 17.49
N ARG A 157 10.21 -4.64 17.79
CA ARG A 157 11.30 -3.68 18.01
C ARG A 157 11.62 -2.93 16.71
N HIS A 158 11.55 -3.59 15.57
CA HIS A 158 11.74 -2.95 14.26
C HIS A 158 10.64 -1.94 13.95
N VAL A 159 9.38 -2.29 14.19
CA VAL A 159 8.23 -1.37 14.07
C VAL A 159 8.42 -0.14 14.96
N LYS A 160 8.71 -0.34 16.27
CA LYS A 160 8.91 0.77 17.22
C LYS A 160 10.03 1.70 16.79
N ASN A 161 11.18 1.14 16.38
CA ASN A 161 12.30 1.93 15.89
C ASN A 161 11.93 2.74 14.63
N LEU A 162 11.09 2.18 13.74
CA LEU A 162 10.61 2.90 12.56
C LEU A 162 9.71 4.07 12.94
N CYS A 163 8.70 3.83 13.79
CA CYS A 163 7.80 4.87 14.30
C CYS A 163 8.59 5.99 14.99
N GLU A 164 9.46 5.64 15.95
CA GLU A 164 10.30 6.60 16.67
C GLU A 164 11.19 7.41 15.71
N GLY A 165 11.78 6.75 14.71
CA GLY A 165 12.62 7.38 13.72
C GLY A 165 11.89 8.40 12.84
N ILE A 166 10.69 8.05 12.39
CA ILE A 166 9.81 8.96 11.62
C ILE A 166 9.45 10.19 12.45
N ILE A 167 9.05 10.00 13.71
CA ILE A 167 8.73 11.12 14.63
C ILE A 167 9.95 12.00 14.90
N CYS A 168 11.11 11.42 15.18
CA CYS A 168 12.35 12.18 15.38
C CYS A 168 12.72 13.01 14.15
N SER A 169 12.52 12.45 12.95
CA SER A 169 12.77 13.14 11.69
C SER A 169 11.86 14.36 11.51
N LEU A 170 10.56 14.21 11.81
CA LEU A 170 9.60 15.32 11.80
C LEU A 170 9.98 16.42 12.80
N GLN A 171 10.33 16.04 14.02
CA GLN A 171 10.73 16.99 15.06
C GLN A 171 11.99 17.77 14.68
N GLU A 172 13.00 17.14 14.05
CA GLU A 172 14.17 17.85 13.53
C GLU A 172 13.81 18.78 12.36
N TYR A 173 12.86 18.39 11.50
CA TYR A 173 12.38 19.26 10.43
C TYR A 173 11.71 20.51 10.98
N TYR A 174 10.82 20.37 11.98
CA TYR A 174 10.12 21.48 12.63
C TYR A 174 11.05 22.44 13.37
N LYS A 175 12.22 21.96 13.83
CA LYS A 175 13.27 22.81 14.38
C LYS A 175 14.04 23.62 13.33
N GLY A 176 13.71 23.47 12.04
CA GLY A 176 14.41 24.13 10.94
C GLY A 176 15.70 23.41 10.52
N PHE A 177 15.85 22.10 10.81
CA PHE A 177 17.02 21.32 10.40
C PHE A 177 16.72 20.19 9.40
N PRO A 178 16.32 20.49 8.14
CA PRO A 178 16.02 19.45 7.14
C PRO A 178 17.14 18.43 6.92
N SER A 179 18.41 18.83 6.98
CA SER A 179 19.54 17.90 6.85
C SER A 179 19.61 16.90 8.02
N LYS A 180 19.28 17.33 9.25
CA LYS A 180 19.23 16.42 10.41
C LYS A 180 18.02 15.51 10.33
N ALA A 181 16.87 16.05 9.93
CA ALA A 181 15.67 15.26 9.66
C ALA A 181 15.96 14.12 8.67
N PHE A 182 16.63 14.44 7.56
CA PHE A 182 17.04 13.43 6.58
C PHE A 182 18.02 12.41 7.15
N LYS A 183 19.03 12.82 7.91
CA LYS A 183 19.98 11.88 8.54
C LYS A 183 19.30 10.88 9.48
N GLU A 184 18.34 11.34 10.29
CA GLU A 184 17.58 10.44 11.16
C GLU A 184 16.66 9.51 10.37
N PHE A 185 15.95 10.04 9.38
CA PHE A 185 15.07 9.26 8.51
C PHE A 185 15.85 8.18 7.76
N HIS A 186 16.97 8.56 7.15
CA HIS A 186 17.89 7.68 6.43
C HIS A 186 18.40 6.55 7.32
N ARG A 187 18.93 6.88 8.51
CA ARG A 187 19.44 5.90 9.47
C ARG A 187 18.40 4.84 9.82
N VAL A 188 17.16 5.23 10.01
CA VAL A 188 16.09 4.30 10.41
C VAL A 188 15.60 3.48 9.22
N LEU A 189 15.47 4.09 8.05
CA LEU A 189 15.00 3.40 6.85
C LEU A 189 16.04 2.39 6.36
N ILE A 190 17.33 2.76 6.27
CA ILE A 190 18.39 1.85 5.82
C ILE A 190 18.48 0.61 6.73
N ASN A 191 18.36 0.80 8.04
CA ASN A 191 18.38 -0.30 9.00
C ASN A 191 17.22 -1.28 8.81
N ASN A 192 16.06 -0.84 8.31
CA ASN A 192 14.96 -1.75 7.99
C ASN A 192 15.11 -2.35 6.58
N VAL A 193 15.59 -1.58 5.61
CA VAL A 193 15.85 -2.01 4.22
C VAL A 193 16.92 -3.09 4.14
N SER A 194 17.93 -3.03 5.01
CA SER A 194 19.05 -3.98 5.07
C SER A 194 18.69 -5.32 5.74
N ILE A 195 17.52 -5.44 6.37
CA ILE A 195 17.11 -6.69 7.02
C ILE A 195 16.48 -7.61 5.96
N PRO A 196 17.01 -8.83 5.78
CA PRO A 196 16.42 -9.80 4.88
C PRO A 196 14.94 -9.99 5.19
N ASN A 197 14.09 -9.96 4.16
CA ASN A 197 12.64 -10.14 4.25
C ASN A 197 11.82 -8.98 4.81
N HIS A 198 12.39 -7.84 5.22
CA HIS A 198 11.58 -6.70 5.65
C HIS A 198 11.04 -5.88 4.48
N PHE A 199 11.80 -5.77 3.40
CA PHE A 199 11.43 -4.97 2.24
C PHE A 199 11.27 -5.76 0.94
N ASN A 200 11.50 -7.07 0.95
CA ASN A 200 11.56 -7.88 -0.28
C ASN A 200 10.26 -7.84 -1.10
N HIS A 201 9.11 -7.57 -0.46
CA HIS A 201 7.79 -7.48 -1.10
C HIS A 201 7.32 -6.05 -1.38
N ILE A 202 8.09 -5.04 -0.97
CA ILE A 202 7.78 -3.61 -1.09
C ILE A 202 8.78 -2.97 -2.07
N LYS A 203 9.50 -3.79 -2.83
CA LYS A 203 10.49 -3.36 -3.81
C LYS A 203 10.17 -4.06 -5.11
N THR A 204 9.80 -3.28 -6.12
CA THR A 204 9.88 -3.74 -7.51
C THR A 204 11.31 -3.46 -7.95
N LEU A 205 12.12 -4.51 -8.15
CA LEU A 205 13.55 -4.37 -8.46
C LEU A 205 13.81 -4.32 -9.97
N GLN A 206 12.92 -4.91 -10.76
CA GLN A 206 12.87 -4.87 -12.22
C GLN A 206 11.55 -5.51 -12.61
N ASN A 207 10.66 -4.75 -13.24
CA ASN A 207 9.47 -5.33 -13.84
C ASN A 207 9.75 -5.62 -15.31
N PHE A 208 9.98 -6.89 -15.64
CA PHE A 208 10.17 -7.34 -17.04
C PHE A 208 8.84 -7.41 -17.80
N ASP A 209 7.70 -7.23 -17.11
CA ASP A 209 6.39 -7.11 -17.73
C ASP A 209 6.15 -5.66 -18.13
N ASN A 210 6.58 -5.27 -19.33
CA ASN A 210 6.27 -4.01 -20.05
C ASN A 210 5.33 -3.06 -19.27
N GLU A 211 5.85 -2.24 -18.34
CA GLU A 211 5.00 -1.39 -17.51
C GLU A 211 4.52 -0.20 -18.34
N PHE A 212 3.21 -0.12 -18.57
CA PHE A 212 2.56 1.07 -19.14
C PHE A 212 1.99 1.94 -18.02
N LEU A 213 2.55 3.13 -17.89
CA LEU A 213 2.12 4.18 -16.97
C LEU A 213 1.63 5.40 -17.75
N TYR A 214 0.83 6.24 -17.14
CA TYR A 214 0.17 7.35 -17.83
C TYR A 214 0.50 8.67 -17.16
N LYS A 215 0.52 9.72 -17.97
CA LYS A 215 0.54 11.09 -17.47
C LYS A 215 -0.49 11.91 -18.21
N MET A 216 -1.26 12.67 -17.45
CA MET A 216 -2.22 13.63 -17.98
C MET A 216 -1.75 15.06 -17.66
N ARG A 217 -1.92 15.97 -18.60
CA ARG A 217 -1.69 17.41 -18.42
C ARG A 217 -2.87 18.20 -18.94
N VAL A 218 -3.16 19.33 -18.29
CA VAL A 218 -4.11 20.33 -18.80
C VAL A 218 -3.40 21.24 -19.79
N GLY A 219 -4.02 21.46 -20.96
CA GLY A 219 -3.55 22.37 -22.00
C GLY A 219 -4.19 22.09 -23.36
N THR A 220 -4.43 23.15 -24.13
CA THR A 220 -5.11 23.10 -25.44
C THR A 220 -4.36 23.81 -26.56
N ASP A 221 -3.27 24.50 -26.26
CA ASP A 221 -2.60 25.42 -27.19
C ASP A 221 -1.93 24.67 -28.36
N HIS A 222 -1.38 23.48 -28.09
CA HIS A 222 -0.79 22.56 -29.05
C HIS A 222 -0.77 21.14 -28.48
N VAL A 223 -0.46 20.15 -29.30
CA VAL A 223 -0.24 18.77 -28.83
C VAL A 223 1.10 18.71 -28.09
N PHE A 224 1.10 18.30 -26.83
CA PHE A 224 2.34 18.19 -26.06
C PHE A 224 3.23 17.09 -26.62
N THR A 225 4.50 17.42 -26.85
CA THR A 225 5.55 16.46 -27.19
C THR A 225 5.89 15.55 -26.02
N SER A 226 6.52 14.41 -26.31
CA SER A 226 7.07 13.51 -25.30
C SER A 226 8.02 14.21 -24.31
N GLU A 227 8.82 15.17 -24.78
CA GLU A 227 9.72 15.98 -23.94
C GLU A 227 8.93 16.89 -22.98
N GLU A 228 7.89 17.57 -23.47
CA GLU A 228 7.00 18.37 -22.63
C GLU A 228 6.24 17.50 -21.62
N MET A 229 5.87 16.28 -22.00
CA MET A 229 5.18 15.35 -21.12
C MET A 229 6.11 14.75 -20.06
N PHE A 230 7.43 14.85 -20.19
CA PHE A 230 8.40 14.37 -19.19
C PHE A 230 8.41 15.24 -17.91
N HIS A 231 9.53 15.35 -17.19
CA HIS A 231 9.64 16.33 -16.10
C HIS A 231 9.99 17.73 -16.63
N ILE A 232 9.74 18.76 -15.84
CA ILE A 232 10.15 20.14 -16.16
C ILE A 232 11.68 20.19 -16.38
N PRO A 233 12.18 20.79 -17.48
CA PRO A 233 13.62 20.93 -17.73
C PRO A 233 14.38 21.53 -16.55
N LEU A 234 15.60 21.05 -16.32
CA LEU A 234 16.40 21.32 -15.12
C LEU A 234 16.75 22.81 -14.95
N GLU A 235 16.84 23.56 -16.05
CA GLU A 235 17.05 25.01 -16.09
C GLU A 235 15.77 25.79 -15.72
N LEU A 236 14.59 25.19 -15.87
CA LEU A 236 13.30 25.78 -15.51
C LEU A 236 12.89 25.43 -14.07
N ARG A 237 13.81 24.99 -13.22
CA ARG A 237 13.49 24.57 -11.85
C ARG A 237 12.83 25.63 -10.97
N GLY A 238 12.91 26.90 -11.35
CA GLY A 238 12.22 27.99 -10.65
C GLY A 238 10.69 27.87 -10.64
N ILE A 239 10.10 27.17 -11.62
CA ILE A 239 8.64 26.93 -11.68
C ILE A 239 8.21 25.60 -11.02
N VAL A 240 9.17 24.82 -10.48
CA VAL A 240 8.88 23.54 -9.84
C VAL A 240 8.36 23.79 -8.43
N SER A 241 7.04 23.64 -8.27
CA SER A 241 6.34 23.76 -6.99
C SER A 241 6.62 22.58 -6.04
N THR A 242 6.28 22.76 -4.76
CA THR A 242 6.27 21.66 -3.80
C THR A 242 5.17 20.67 -4.12
N ASN A 243 5.49 19.38 -4.09
CA ASN A 243 4.54 18.28 -4.25
C ASN A 243 4.76 17.25 -3.14
N ARG A 244 3.86 16.26 -3.01
CA ARG A 244 3.96 15.22 -1.98
C ARG A 244 5.32 14.54 -2.03
N TYR A 245 5.70 14.04 -3.20
CA TYR A 245 6.98 13.39 -3.42
C TYR A 245 7.91 14.27 -4.25
N SER A 246 8.02 15.56 -3.94
CA SER A 246 9.09 16.42 -4.46
C SER A 246 9.25 17.70 -3.65
N ILE A 247 10.51 18.05 -3.35
CA ILE A 247 10.86 19.34 -2.76
C ILE A 247 10.86 20.45 -3.83
N PRO A 248 10.60 21.72 -3.48
CA PRO A 248 10.71 22.85 -4.40
C PRO A 248 12.04 22.85 -5.18
N GLY A 249 11.97 23.12 -6.48
CA GLY A 249 13.15 23.19 -7.35
C GLY A 249 13.75 21.83 -7.76
N VAL A 250 13.16 20.70 -7.38
CA VAL A 250 13.57 19.38 -7.85
C VAL A 250 12.48 18.81 -8.77
N PRO A 251 12.70 18.76 -10.10
CA PRO A 251 11.74 18.13 -11.00
C PRO A 251 11.50 16.65 -10.65
N CYS A 252 10.29 16.18 -10.90
CA CYS A 252 9.86 14.81 -10.64
C CYS A 252 8.86 14.41 -11.73
N ILE A 253 8.91 13.15 -12.17
CA ILE A 253 7.90 12.58 -13.06
C ILE A 253 6.82 11.96 -12.19
N TYR A 254 5.59 12.45 -12.35
CA TYR A 254 4.40 11.87 -11.74
C TYR A 254 3.61 11.11 -12.78
N LEU A 255 3.37 9.82 -12.52
CA LEU A 255 2.62 8.92 -13.40
C LEU A 255 1.51 8.21 -12.62
N GLY A 256 0.44 7.81 -13.30
CA GLY A 256 -0.63 6.97 -12.76
C GLY A 256 -0.69 5.61 -13.45
N SER A 257 -1.28 4.62 -12.79
CA SER A 257 -1.55 3.29 -13.36
C SER A 257 -2.72 3.24 -14.34
N SER A 258 -3.47 4.33 -14.46
CA SER A 258 -4.57 4.49 -15.41
C SER A 258 -4.78 5.98 -15.78
N PRO A 259 -5.34 6.29 -16.96
CA PRO A 259 -5.80 7.65 -17.29
C PRO A 259 -6.81 8.19 -16.27
N LEU A 260 -7.69 7.33 -15.74
CA LEU A 260 -8.65 7.68 -14.69
C LEU A 260 -7.96 8.26 -13.45
N THR A 261 -6.90 7.61 -12.98
CA THR A 261 -6.16 8.09 -11.80
C THR A 261 -5.46 9.39 -12.05
N CYS A 262 -4.90 9.56 -13.26
CA CYS A 262 -4.30 10.84 -13.63
C CYS A 262 -5.33 11.97 -13.60
N TRP A 263 -6.55 11.73 -14.10
CA TRP A 263 -7.64 12.70 -14.07
C TRP A 263 -8.09 13.05 -12.65
N GLU A 264 -8.24 12.06 -11.78
CA GLU A 264 -8.51 12.25 -10.35
C GLU A 264 -7.41 13.07 -9.65
N GLU A 265 -6.13 12.78 -9.93
CA GLU A 265 -5.00 13.52 -9.37
C GLU A 265 -4.91 14.96 -9.87
N LEU A 266 -5.40 15.25 -11.08
CA LEU A 266 -5.54 16.62 -11.59
C LEU A 266 -6.73 17.39 -10.99
N ASN A 267 -7.50 16.79 -10.09
CA ASN A 267 -8.75 17.33 -9.54
C ASN A 267 -9.87 17.43 -10.59
N LYS A 268 -9.98 16.41 -11.46
CA LYS A 268 -11.12 16.25 -12.37
C LYS A 268 -11.36 17.46 -13.30
N PRO A 269 -10.32 17.94 -14.03
CA PRO A 269 -10.51 19.02 -14.99
C PRO A 269 -11.48 18.62 -16.10
N ASP A 270 -11.99 19.60 -16.86
CA ASP A 270 -12.73 19.32 -18.08
C ASP A 270 -11.88 18.44 -19.01
N LEU A 271 -12.43 17.30 -19.41
CA LEU A 271 -11.73 16.34 -20.26
C LEU A 271 -11.33 16.96 -21.60
N ASN A 272 -12.08 17.92 -22.14
CA ASN A 272 -11.69 18.58 -23.40
C ASN A 272 -10.43 19.46 -23.27
N THR A 273 -9.96 19.70 -22.05
CA THR A 273 -8.76 20.48 -21.77
C THR A 273 -7.54 19.62 -21.45
N VAL A 274 -7.66 18.28 -21.47
CA VAL A 274 -6.56 17.39 -21.11
C VAL A 274 -5.95 16.67 -22.30
N GLN A 275 -4.67 16.33 -22.14
CA GLN A 275 -3.93 15.48 -23.03
C GLN A 275 -3.19 14.42 -22.22
N THR A 276 -3.08 13.20 -22.76
CA THR A 276 -2.50 12.06 -22.04
C THR A 276 -1.40 11.41 -22.86
N SER A 277 -0.26 11.14 -22.23
CA SER A 277 0.83 10.32 -22.79
C SER A 277 0.95 9.00 -22.06
N VAL A 278 1.47 8.01 -22.78
CA VAL A 278 1.92 6.75 -22.19
C VAL A 278 3.44 6.78 -21.98
N PHE A 279 3.86 6.19 -20.87
CA PHE A 279 5.23 5.95 -20.47
C PHE A 279 5.41 4.44 -20.40
N LYS A 280 6.22 3.88 -21.29
CA LYS A 280 6.62 2.47 -21.24
C LYS A 280 7.98 2.36 -20.55
N SER A 281 8.12 1.40 -19.65
CA SER A 281 9.41 1.03 -19.08
C SER A 281 9.52 -0.47 -18.92
N ASP A 282 10.71 -0.99 -19.22
CA ASP A 282 11.07 -2.41 -19.02
C ASP A 282 12.13 -2.59 -17.91
N ASP A 283 12.59 -1.50 -17.29
CA ASP A 283 13.69 -1.51 -16.31
C ASP A 283 13.53 -0.40 -15.26
N ILE A 284 12.38 -0.30 -14.60
CA ILE A 284 12.22 0.61 -13.45
C ILE A 284 12.16 -0.15 -12.14
N SER A 285 12.75 0.48 -11.12
CA SER A 285 12.71 0.01 -9.76
C SER A 285 12.04 1.04 -8.83
N TYR A 286 11.21 0.59 -7.91
CA TYR A 286 10.54 1.50 -6.97
C TYR A 286 10.18 0.84 -5.64
N ILE A 287 10.06 1.68 -4.60
CA ILE A 287 9.49 1.28 -3.31
C ILE A 287 7.96 1.29 -3.45
N ASP A 288 7.29 0.17 -3.19
CA ASP A 288 5.85 0.03 -3.35
C ASP A 288 5.06 0.24 -2.06
N LEU A 289 4.59 1.47 -1.84
CA LEU A 289 3.67 1.83 -0.75
C LEU A 289 2.20 1.84 -1.19
N SER A 290 1.87 1.22 -2.34
CA SER A 290 0.56 1.30 -2.98
C SER A 290 -0.44 0.21 -2.57
N THR A 291 -0.18 -0.55 -1.51
CA THR A 291 -1.08 -1.60 -1.02
C THR A 291 -1.89 -1.14 0.21
N PRO A 292 -3.10 -0.59 0.06
CA PRO A 292 -4.00 -0.30 1.18
C PRO A 292 -4.24 -1.51 2.11
N PRO A 293 -4.55 -1.29 3.40
CA PRO A 293 -4.83 -2.39 4.34
C PRO A 293 -5.94 -3.34 3.89
N VAL A 294 -6.96 -2.84 3.18
CA VAL A 294 -8.05 -3.68 2.65
C VAL A 294 -7.54 -4.71 1.65
N VAL A 295 -6.64 -4.32 0.74
CA VAL A 295 -6.00 -5.19 -0.26
C VAL A 295 -5.14 -6.24 0.45
N PHE A 296 -4.34 -5.79 1.43
CA PHE A 296 -3.50 -6.67 2.23
C PHE A 296 -4.32 -7.74 2.97
N ILE A 297 -5.43 -7.34 3.61
CA ILE A 297 -6.35 -8.25 4.30
C ILE A 297 -6.91 -9.30 3.32
N GLU A 298 -7.25 -8.91 2.10
CA GLU A 298 -7.77 -9.85 1.08
C GLU A 298 -6.70 -10.83 0.62
N LYS A 299 -5.47 -10.34 0.42
CA LYS A 299 -4.32 -11.19 0.08
C LYS A 299 -4.07 -12.25 1.16
N ILE A 300 -4.00 -11.85 2.44
CA ILE A 300 -3.76 -12.83 3.53
C ILE A 300 -4.96 -13.75 3.74
N THR A 301 -6.18 -13.26 3.51
CA THR A 301 -7.40 -14.07 3.62
C THR A 301 -7.41 -15.14 2.53
N LYS A 302 -7.13 -14.77 1.27
CA LYS A 302 -6.98 -15.71 0.15
C LYS A 302 -5.90 -16.74 0.44
N LYS A 303 -4.71 -16.29 0.84
CA LYS A 303 -3.59 -17.18 1.22
C LYS A 303 -4.00 -18.16 2.31
N PHE A 304 -4.70 -17.69 3.35
CA PHE A 304 -5.21 -18.57 4.38
C PHE A 304 -6.18 -19.61 3.83
N TYR A 305 -7.11 -19.22 2.94
CA TYR A 305 -8.05 -20.16 2.36
C TYR A 305 -7.36 -21.22 1.52
N ASP A 306 -6.36 -20.83 0.74
CA ASP A 306 -5.57 -21.70 -0.13
C ASP A 306 -4.68 -22.67 0.66
N PHE A 307 -4.08 -22.24 1.78
CA PHE A 307 -3.02 -23.00 2.47
C PHE A 307 -3.31 -23.41 3.92
N GLY A 308 -4.37 -22.87 4.54
CA GLY A 308 -4.75 -23.09 5.96
C GLY A 308 -3.91 -22.32 6.98
N THR A 309 -2.98 -21.48 6.52
CA THR A 309 -2.11 -20.61 7.34
C THR A 309 -1.58 -19.48 6.47
N ILE A 310 -1.29 -18.32 7.09
CA ILE A 310 -0.60 -17.21 6.41
C ILE A 310 0.91 -17.22 6.63
N LYS A 311 1.38 -18.08 7.55
CA LYS A 311 2.80 -18.24 7.87
C LYS A 311 3.55 -18.94 6.73
N ARG A 312 4.87 -18.78 6.73
CA ARG A 312 5.78 -19.61 5.93
C ARG A 312 5.67 -21.07 6.35
N LYS A 313 5.48 -21.99 5.41
CA LYS A 313 5.78 -23.41 5.64
C LYS A 313 7.29 -23.62 5.56
N PRO A 314 7.99 -24.03 6.64
CA PRO A 314 9.46 -24.07 6.70
C PRO A 314 10.12 -24.87 5.56
N LEU A 315 9.55 -26.03 5.23
CA LEU A 315 10.13 -27.00 4.30
C LEU A 315 10.35 -26.50 2.86
N PHE A 316 9.53 -25.57 2.38
CA PHE A 316 9.63 -24.97 1.04
C PHE A 316 10.29 -23.60 1.08
N ALA A 317 9.98 -22.81 2.11
CA ALA A 317 10.36 -21.42 2.15
C ALA A 317 11.85 -21.19 2.50
N ASP A 318 12.50 -22.11 3.24
CA ASP A 318 13.95 -22.07 3.48
C ASP A 318 14.74 -22.39 2.21
N ARG A 319 14.21 -23.26 1.34
CA ARG A 319 14.82 -23.57 0.03
C ARG A 319 14.63 -22.46 -0.99
N LEU A 320 13.47 -21.78 -0.95
CA LEU A 320 13.09 -20.75 -1.91
C LEU A 320 13.44 -19.32 -1.46
N LYS A 321 13.99 -19.14 -0.26
CA LYS A 321 14.21 -17.81 0.36
C LYS A 321 12.94 -16.93 0.37
N GLU A 322 11.77 -17.53 0.50
CA GLU A 322 10.50 -16.78 0.39
C GLU A 322 10.41 -15.73 1.52
N PRO A 323 10.18 -14.44 1.23
CA PRO A 323 10.09 -13.46 2.29
C PRO A 323 8.73 -13.54 3.00
N ASN A 324 8.68 -13.24 4.31
CA ASN A 324 7.44 -13.20 5.06
C ASN A 324 6.67 -11.90 4.77
N GLU A 325 5.85 -11.90 3.72
CA GLU A 325 5.07 -10.73 3.27
C GLU A 325 4.18 -10.11 4.36
N VAL A 326 3.66 -10.93 5.27
CA VAL A 326 2.82 -10.47 6.37
C VAL A 326 3.65 -9.60 7.31
N ILE A 327 4.82 -10.10 7.72
CA ILE A 327 5.75 -9.35 8.56
C ILE A 327 6.29 -8.11 7.85
N SER A 328 6.66 -8.23 6.56
CA SER A 328 7.11 -7.07 5.78
C SER A 328 6.08 -5.94 5.81
N TYR A 329 4.81 -6.28 5.58
CA TYR A 329 3.71 -5.33 5.57
C TYR A 329 3.50 -4.68 6.95
N LEU A 330 3.47 -5.48 8.02
CA LEU A 330 3.32 -4.96 9.39
C LEU A 330 4.50 -4.05 9.79
N ILE A 331 5.72 -4.37 9.36
CA ILE A 331 6.89 -3.55 9.66
C ILE A 331 6.88 -2.23 8.89
N ILE A 332 6.46 -2.23 7.62
CA ILE A 332 6.50 -1.01 6.80
C ILE A 332 5.28 -0.10 6.96
N TRP A 333 4.17 -0.61 7.50
CA TRP A 333 2.93 0.13 7.60
C TRP A 333 3.09 1.54 8.21
N PRO A 334 3.92 1.79 9.25
CA PRO A 334 4.15 3.14 9.74
C PRO A 334 4.66 4.13 8.69
N LEU A 335 5.53 3.69 7.78
CA LEU A 335 6.00 4.51 6.66
C LEU A 335 4.86 4.75 5.65
N MET A 336 4.09 3.71 5.33
CA MET A 336 2.93 3.82 4.43
C MET A 336 1.91 4.82 4.98
N ALA A 337 1.58 4.72 6.27
CA ALA A 337 0.67 5.61 6.97
C ALA A 337 1.16 7.06 6.94
N ALA A 338 2.43 7.30 7.33
CA ALA A 338 3.03 8.64 7.32
C ALA A 338 3.10 9.27 5.92
N CYS A 339 3.22 8.45 4.88
CA CYS A 339 3.21 8.90 3.49
C CYS A 339 1.81 9.12 2.89
N SER A 340 0.77 8.61 3.53
CA SER A 340 -0.59 8.51 2.98
C SER A 340 -1.62 9.32 3.80
N ILE A 341 -1.19 10.46 4.34
CA ILE A 341 -2.06 11.38 5.08
C ILE A 341 -2.61 12.43 4.12
N ARG A 342 -3.94 12.65 4.17
CA ARG A 342 -4.61 13.71 3.41
C ARG A 342 -4.15 15.07 3.92
N VAL A 343 -3.87 15.97 2.99
CA VAL A 343 -3.52 17.35 3.31
C VAL A 343 -4.73 18.01 3.95
N LYS A 344 -4.58 18.50 5.18
CA LYS A 344 -5.67 19.17 5.90
C LYS A 344 -6.02 20.53 5.27
N ASN A 345 -5.00 21.37 5.05
CA ASN A 345 -5.15 22.70 4.48
C ASN A 345 -4.56 22.74 3.07
N THR A 346 -5.39 22.54 2.05
CA THR A 346 -4.93 22.41 0.65
C THR A 346 -4.36 23.71 0.08
N THR A 347 -4.84 24.85 0.57
CA THR A 347 -4.42 26.21 0.18
C THR A 347 -3.09 26.63 0.78
N ASP A 348 -2.60 25.97 1.83
CA ASP A 348 -1.37 26.35 2.50
C ASP A 348 -0.16 26.09 1.60
N THR A 349 0.80 27.03 1.60
CA THR A 349 2.04 26.89 0.83
C THR A 349 2.85 25.70 1.33
N PHE A 350 2.95 25.56 2.65
CA PHE A 350 3.62 24.46 3.31
C PHE A 350 2.60 23.42 3.78
N LYS A 351 2.85 22.15 3.46
CA LYS A 351 2.00 21.02 3.81
C LYS A 351 2.82 20.07 4.69
N PRO A 352 2.61 20.03 6.01
CA PRO A 352 3.34 19.14 6.92
C PRO A 352 3.31 17.68 6.46
N GLU A 353 2.20 17.26 5.86
CA GLU A 353 1.96 15.92 5.33
C GLU A 353 2.93 15.52 4.21
N TYR A 354 3.69 16.47 3.66
CA TYR A 354 4.68 16.21 2.62
C TYR A 354 6.08 15.91 3.18
N ILE A 355 6.36 16.17 4.46
CA ILE A 355 7.71 16.03 5.01
C ILE A 355 8.24 14.61 4.84
N ILE A 356 7.52 13.60 5.34
CA ILE A 356 7.96 12.21 5.28
C ILE A 356 8.06 11.69 3.82
N PRO A 357 7.04 11.89 2.95
CA PRO A 357 7.16 11.63 1.52
C PRO A 357 8.38 12.27 0.83
N GLN A 358 8.69 13.53 1.15
CA GLN A 358 9.84 14.24 0.58
C GLN A 358 11.18 13.73 1.14
N LEU A 359 11.23 13.30 2.41
CA LEU A 359 12.41 12.64 2.98
C LEU A 359 12.62 11.25 2.35
N LEU A 360 11.54 10.50 2.08
CA LEU A 360 11.60 9.24 1.35
C LEU A 360 12.16 9.42 -0.06
N LEU A 361 11.72 10.44 -0.78
CA LEU A 361 12.25 10.75 -2.10
C LEU A 361 13.74 11.13 -2.05
N GLN A 362 14.16 11.88 -1.04
CA GLN A 362 15.59 12.16 -0.82
C GLN A 362 16.38 10.89 -0.53
N PHE A 363 15.81 9.93 0.22
CA PHE A 363 16.44 8.64 0.49
C PHE A 363 16.64 7.84 -0.80
N ILE A 364 15.61 7.77 -1.64
CA ILE A 364 15.68 7.11 -2.96
C ILE A 364 16.80 7.72 -3.81
N ARG A 365 16.88 9.05 -3.88
CA ARG A 365 17.94 9.76 -4.63
C ARG A 365 19.33 9.54 -4.04
N TYR A 366 19.45 9.46 -2.72
CA TYR A 366 20.72 9.34 -2.02
C TYR A 366 21.33 7.94 -2.16
N GLU A 367 20.53 6.90 -1.95
CA GLU A 367 20.98 5.51 -2.04
C GLU A 367 21.15 5.04 -3.48
N GLY A 368 20.29 5.51 -4.40
CA GLY A 368 20.34 5.11 -5.81
C GLY A 368 19.93 3.67 -6.09
N PHE A 369 19.38 2.95 -5.10
CA PHE A 369 18.86 1.58 -5.25
C PHE A 369 17.51 1.50 -5.97
N PHE A 370 16.74 2.59 -5.93
CA PHE A 370 15.41 2.67 -6.53
C PHE A 370 15.35 3.86 -7.48
N ASP A 371 14.54 3.74 -8.53
CA ASP A 371 14.25 4.83 -9.45
C ASP A 371 13.13 5.74 -8.92
N GLY A 372 12.20 5.20 -8.12
CA GLY A 372 11.08 5.97 -7.59
C GLY A 372 10.31 5.30 -6.44
N VAL A 373 9.08 5.77 -6.24
CA VAL A 373 8.12 5.25 -5.26
C VAL A 373 6.75 5.11 -5.91
N SER A 374 6.01 4.06 -5.59
CA SER A 374 4.58 3.96 -5.89
C SER A 374 3.73 4.08 -4.63
N TYR A 375 2.54 4.66 -4.77
CA TYR A 375 1.64 4.94 -3.67
C TYR A 375 0.19 4.95 -4.17
N PHE A 376 -0.77 4.58 -3.32
CA PHE A 376 -2.19 4.70 -3.68
C PHE A 376 -2.65 6.16 -3.55
N SER A 377 -3.61 6.57 -4.36
CA SER A 377 -4.17 7.93 -4.30
C SER A 377 -4.71 8.27 -2.91
N THR A 378 -4.34 9.43 -2.39
CA THR A 378 -4.96 9.95 -1.15
C THR A 378 -6.27 10.67 -1.41
N LYS A 379 -6.86 10.60 -2.62
CA LYS A 379 -8.13 11.24 -2.95
C LYS A 379 -9.32 10.27 -2.91
N VAL A 380 -9.07 8.98 -3.01
CA VAL A 380 -10.09 7.91 -3.01
C VAL A 380 -10.37 7.43 -1.59
N ASP A 381 -11.64 7.45 -1.18
CA ASP A 381 -12.07 7.07 0.19
C ASP A 381 -12.47 5.58 0.33
N ASN A 382 -12.72 4.88 -0.78
CA ASN A 382 -13.24 3.51 -0.79
C ASN A 382 -12.41 2.58 -1.70
N TYR A 383 -11.24 2.17 -1.19
CA TYR A 383 -10.49 1.09 -1.84
C TYR A 383 -11.18 -0.27 -1.63
N SER A 384 -11.26 -1.05 -2.70
CA SER A 384 -11.38 -2.51 -2.66
C SER A 384 -10.09 -3.12 -3.22
N ALA A 385 -9.89 -4.44 -3.14
CA ALA A 385 -8.73 -5.02 -3.82
C ALA A 385 -8.78 -4.85 -5.34
N GLU A 386 -9.98 -4.88 -5.91
CA GLU A 386 -10.19 -4.70 -7.33
C GLU A 386 -9.91 -3.25 -7.75
N THR A 387 -10.41 -2.25 -7.01
CA THR A 387 -10.23 -0.84 -7.41
C THR A 387 -8.84 -0.28 -7.11
N ALA A 388 -8.10 -0.86 -6.16
CA ALA A 388 -6.76 -0.39 -5.81
C ALA A 388 -5.78 -0.41 -6.98
N VAL A 389 -5.91 -1.36 -7.92
CA VAL A 389 -5.03 -1.44 -9.10
C VAL A 389 -5.25 -0.29 -10.08
N LEU A 390 -6.43 0.35 -10.04
CA LEU A 390 -6.73 1.51 -10.88
C LEU A 390 -6.00 2.74 -10.36
N TYR A 391 -5.92 2.93 -9.04
CA TYR A 391 -5.51 4.15 -8.32
C TYR A 391 -4.10 4.11 -7.72
N LYS A 392 -3.14 3.53 -8.45
CA LYS A 392 -1.73 3.58 -8.11
C LYS A 392 -1.07 4.77 -8.82
N ASN A 393 -0.32 5.54 -8.06
CA ASN A 393 0.51 6.65 -8.54
C ASN A 393 1.98 6.31 -8.35
N PHE A 394 2.82 6.99 -9.13
CA PHE A 394 4.26 6.82 -9.13
C PHE A 394 4.94 8.18 -9.14
N ALA A 395 6.05 8.29 -8.42
CA ALA A 395 6.91 9.47 -8.43
C ALA A 395 8.36 9.06 -8.66
N PHE A 396 8.95 9.58 -9.74
CA PHE A 396 10.33 9.34 -10.15
C PHE A 396 11.12 10.66 -10.11
N PRO A 397 11.92 10.91 -9.07
CA PRO A 397 12.67 12.16 -8.94
C PRO A 397 13.84 12.19 -9.92
N VAL A 398 14.19 13.38 -10.42
CA VAL A 398 15.41 13.52 -11.22
C VAL A 398 16.64 13.06 -10.45
N GLN A 399 17.50 12.31 -11.13
CA GLN A 399 18.69 11.70 -10.56
C GLN A 399 19.96 12.32 -11.15
N GLY A 400 21.06 12.26 -10.39
CA GLY A 400 22.32 12.92 -10.76
C GLY A 400 22.32 14.42 -10.50
N GLY A 401 23.23 15.13 -11.19
CA GLY A 401 23.55 16.54 -10.93
C GLY A 401 23.52 17.45 -12.16
N ALA A 402 22.84 17.05 -13.24
CA ALA A 402 22.71 17.87 -14.44
C ALA A 402 21.98 19.20 -14.15
N THR A 403 22.30 20.24 -14.93
CA THR A 403 21.77 21.60 -14.73
C THR A 403 20.85 22.08 -15.84
N LYS A 404 20.80 21.39 -16.98
CA LYS A 404 19.98 21.73 -18.15
C LYS A 404 19.35 20.48 -18.76
N GLY A 405 18.25 20.67 -19.49
CA GLY A 405 17.53 19.64 -20.21
C GLY A 405 16.81 18.64 -19.29
N LEU A 406 16.58 17.45 -19.83
CA LEU A 406 15.94 16.34 -19.14
C LEU A 406 16.99 15.45 -18.43
N CYS A 407 16.56 14.69 -17.43
CA CYS A 407 17.40 13.78 -16.65
C CYS A 407 17.72 12.55 -17.49
N SER A 408 18.97 12.44 -17.95
CA SER A 408 19.43 11.33 -18.79
C SER A 408 19.20 9.95 -18.19
N LYS A 409 19.35 9.79 -16.87
CA LYS A 409 19.08 8.51 -16.19
C LYS A 409 17.60 8.11 -16.25
N LEU A 410 16.67 9.07 -16.17
CA LEU A 410 15.24 8.76 -16.34
C LEU A 410 14.87 8.59 -17.81
N GLN A 411 15.50 9.34 -18.72
CA GLN A 411 15.29 9.17 -20.16
C GLN A 411 15.72 7.78 -20.65
N SER A 412 16.77 7.20 -20.05
CA SER A 412 17.16 5.82 -20.37
C SER A 412 16.21 4.76 -19.80
N LYS A 413 15.24 5.16 -18.97
CA LYS A 413 14.31 4.26 -18.27
C LYS A 413 12.92 4.27 -18.88
N PHE A 414 12.55 5.34 -19.56
CA PHE A 414 11.20 5.52 -20.10
C PHE A 414 11.22 5.86 -21.58
N ASP A 415 10.39 5.13 -22.30
CA ASP A 415 9.94 5.49 -23.62
C ASP A 415 8.59 6.19 -23.52
N VAL A 416 8.48 7.39 -24.10
CA VAL A 416 7.33 8.27 -23.88
C VAL A 416 6.69 8.65 -25.20
N SER A 417 5.36 8.54 -25.27
CA SER A 417 4.61 9.02 -26.43
C SER A 417 4.42 10.53 -26.40
N ASP A 418 4.27 11.14 -27.57
CA ASP A 418 3.55 12.41 -27.65
C ASP A 418 2.13 12.27 -27.07
N ALA A 419 1.60 13.37 -26.57
CA ALA A 419 0.29 13.36 -25.92
C ALA A 419 -0.83 13.18 -26.93
N VAL A 420 -1.91 12.55 -26.47
CA VAL A 420 -3.18 12.49 -27.20
C VAL A 420 -4.17 13.42 -26.50
N PRO A 421 -4.60 14.50 -27.16
CA PRO A 421 -5.71 15.32 -26.69
C PRO A 421 -7.00 14.50 -26.59
N TRP A 422 -7.79 14.73 -25.54
CA TRP A 422 -9.03 13.98 -25.32
C TRP A 422 -10.01 14.09 -26.49
N ASN A 423 -10.17 15.28 -27.06
CA ASN A 423 -11.04 15.52 -28.20
C ASN A 423 -10.61 14.74 -29.45
N MET A 424 -9.30 14.55 -29.65
CA MET A 424 -8.78 13.71 -30.73
C MET A 424 -9.09 12.25 -30.47
N PHE A 425 -8.83 11.76 -29.25
CA PHE A 425 -9.21 10.39 -28.84
C PHE A 425 -10.70 10.10 -29.06
N GLN A 426 -11.59 11.05 -28.77
CA GLN A 426 -13.04 10.89 -28.96
C GLN A 426 -13.44 10.55 -30.40
N LEU A 427 -12.64 10.93 -31.41
CA LEU A 427 -12.86 10.56 -32.81
C LEU A 427 -12.57 9.07 -33.08
N TYR A 428 -11.70 8.44 -32.26
CA TYR A 428 -11.23 7.07 -32.43
C TYR A 428 -11.84 6.09 -31.43
N LYS A 429 -12.60 6.56 -30.43
CA LYS A 429 -13.02 5.74 -29.28
C LYS A 429 -13.84 4.49 -29.62
N ASP A 430 -14.50 4.49 -30.77
CA ASP A 430 -15.30 3.36 -31.28
C ASP A 430 -14.64 2.67 -32.50
N SER A 431 -13.37 2.99 -32.76
CA SER A 431 -12.57 2.35 -33.80
C SER A 431 -11.85 1.10 -33.30
N HIS A 432 -11.31 0.31 -34.24
CA HIS A 432 -10.52 -0.89 -33.94
C HIS A 432 -9.25 -0.61 -33.10
N HIS A 433 -8.78 0.65 -33.04
CA HIS A 433 -7.63 1.04 -32.20
C HIS A 433 -7.93 0.99 -30.70
N CYS A 434 -9.22 0.98 -30.31
CA CYS A 434 -9.65 0.87 -28.92
C CYS A 434 -10.10 -0.55 -28.53
N LEU A 435 -9.91 -1.54 -29.41
CA LEU A 435 -10.24 -2.93 -29.08
C LEU A 435 -9.33 -3.44 -27.95
N PRO A 436 -9.89 -4.05 -26.89
CA PRO A 436 -9.13 -4.46 -25.73
C PRO A 436 -8.01 -5.46 -26.08
N ASN A 437 -6.86 -5.30 -25.43
CA ASN A 437 -5.75 -6.25 -25.52
C ASN A 437 -5.91 -7.38 -24.47
N GLU A 438 -5.11 -8.44 -24.61
CA GLU A 438 -4.89 -9.40 -23.52
C GLU A 438 -4.36 -8.63 -22.30
N GLY A 439 -5.11 -8.59 -21.19
CA GLY A 439 -4.77 -7.82 -19.99
C GLY A 439 -5.72 -6.66 -19.63
N GLU A 440 -6.84 -6.50 -20.34
CA GLU A 440 -7.89 -5.54 -19.97
C GLU A 440 -8.32 -5.68 -18.49
N LYS A 441 -8.32 -4.56 -17.76
CA LYS A 441 -8.71 -4.50 -16.35
C LYS A 441 -10.23 -4.61 -16.22
N ARG A 442 -10.72 -5.82 -15.90
CA ARG A 442 -12.13 -6.09 -15.58
C ARG A 442 -12.42 -5.81 -14.11
N VAL A 443 -12.36 -4.54 -13.75
CA VAL A 443 -12.61 -4.06 -12.39
C VAL A 443 -13.99 -3.43 -12.34
N GLU A 444 -14.86 -3.92 -11.45
CA GLU A 444 -16.08 -3.19 -11.12
C GLU A 444 -15.74 -1.94 -10.31
N HIS A 445 -16.27 -0.80 -10.73
CA HIS A 445 -16.03 0.48 -10.12
C HIS A 445 -17.31 1.29 -10.03
N GLU A 446 -17.50 1.94 -8.90
CA GLU A 446 -18.68 2.73 -8.59
C GLU A 446 -18.32 4.22 -8.60
N PHE A 447 -18.67 4.92 -9.68
CA PHE A 447 -18.47 6.37 -9.77
C PHE A 447 -19.62 7.16 -9.16
N ILE A 448 -20.81 6.54 -9.08
CA ILE A 448 -22.03 7.10 -8.50
C ILE A 448 -22.57 6.06 -7.53
N ASN A 449 -22.93 6.49 -6.32
CA ASN A 449 -23.43 5.62 -5.26
C ASN A 449 -24.66 4.81 -5.73
N GLY A 450 -24.64 3.50 -5.53
CA GLY A 450 -25.56 2.48 -6.03
C GLY A 450 -25.34 2.04 -7.49
N MET A 451 -24.37 2.59 -8.22
CA MET A 451 -24.23 2.39 -9.67
C MET A 451 -22.83 1.89 -10.06
N SER A 452 -22.63 0.57 -9.92
CA SER A 452 -21.42 -0.11 -10.40
C SER A 452 -21.40 -0.21 -11.92
N LEU A 453 -20.22 -0.04 -12.52
CA LEU A 453 -19.92 -0.46 -13.88
C LEU A 453 -18.51 -1.02 -13.99
N LEU A 454 -18.27 -1.82 -15.02
CA LEU A 454 -16.92 -2.28 -15.33
C LEU A 454 -16.08 -1.11 -15.86
N TYR A 455 -14.86 -0.96 -15.36
CA TYR A 455 -13.89 0.01 -15.84
C TYR A 455 -13.65 -0.14 -17.35
N SER A 456 -13.64 -1.37 -17.86
CA SER A 456 -13.55 -1.68 -19.29
C SER A 456 -14.63 -1.02 -20.15
N SER A 457 -15.77 -0.67 -19.57
CA SER A 457 -16.87 0.02 -20.25
C SER A 457 -16.68 1.54 -20.30
N THR A 458 -15.64 2.09 -19.68
CA THR A 458 -15.41 3.55 -19.59
C THR A 458 -14.56 4.07 -20.75
N ASP A 459 -14.76 5.35 -21.08
CA ASP A 459 -13.88 6.04 -22.03
C ASP A 459 -12.42 6.13 -21.53
N PHE A 460 -12.19 6.07 -20.20
CA PHE A 460 -10.83 6.00 -19.65
C PHE A 460 -10.12 4.69 -19.99
N SER A 461 -10.82 3.54 -19.91
CA SER A 461 -10.25 2.26 -20.34
C SER A 461 -10.04 2.21 -21.84
N LYS A 462 -10.95 2.78 -22.64
CA LYS A 462 -10.76 2.90 -24.09
C LYS A 462 -9.55 3.77 -24.43
N LEU A 463 -9.35 4.89 -23.73
CA LEU A 463 -8.17 5.75 -23.90
C LEU A 463 -6.89 5.00 -23.51
N GLU A 464 -6.93 4.23 -22.42
CA GLU A 464 -5.82 3.39 -21.97
C GLU A 464 -5.35 2.44 -23.09
N THR A 465 -6.28 1.68 -23.65
CA THR A 465 -6.04 0.77 -24.78
C THR A 465 -5.57 1.51 -26.03
N PHE A 466 -6.21 2.62 -26.37
CA PHE A 466 -5.83 3.44 -27.53
C PHE A 466 -4.38 3.91 -27.45
N LEU A 467 -3.96 4.42 -26.29
CA LEU A 467 -2.60 4.91 -26.06
C LEU A 467 -1.56 3.80 -26.22
N GLN A 468 -1.83 2.62 -25.64
CA GLN A 468 -0.93 1.46 -25.78
C GLN A 468 -0.82 1.01 -27.24
N ASN A 469 -1.96 0.86 -27.94
CA ASN A 469 -1.98 0.42 -29.33
C ASN A 469 -1.30 1.42 -30.24
N LYS A 470 -1.55 2.73 -30.07
CA LYS A 470 -0.84 3.80 -30.77
C LYS A 470 0.66 3.69 -30.57
N PHE A 471 1.10 3.54 -29.32
CA PHE A 471 2.52 3.46 -28.98
C PHE A 471 3.22 2.25 -29.62
N LEU A 472 2.55 1.10 -29.66
CA LEU A 472 3.07 -0.11 -30.31
C LEU A 472 3.13 0.04 -31.84
N LEU A 473 2.12 0.68 -32.45
CA LEU A 473 2.08 0.94 -33.89
C LEU A 473 3.18 1.90 -34.35
N GLU A 474 3.46 2.96 -33.58
CA GLU A 474 4.52 3.93 -33.85
C GLU A 474 5.93 3.33 -33.82
N ARG A 475 6.09 2.15 -33.21
CA ARG A 475 7.38 1.45 -33.05
C ARG A 475 7.54 0.21 -33.91
N SER A 476 6.45 -0.23 -34.54
CA SER A 476 6.46 -1.34 -35.49
C SER A 476 6.79 -0.89 -36.91
N ASN A 477 6.65 0.42 -37.17
CA ASN A 477 7.10 1.11 -38.38
C ASN A 477 8.46 1.74 -38.16
#